data_AF-H3RHC9-F1
#
_entry.id   AF-H3RHC9-F1
#
_cell.length_a   1.000
_cell.length_b   1.000
_cell.length_c   1.000
_cell.angle_alpha   90.00
_cell.angle_beta   90.00
_cell.angle_gamma   90.00
#
_symmetry.space_group_name_H-M   'P 1'
#
loop_
_entity.id
_entity.type
_entity.pdbx_description
1 polymer ?
#
loop_
_entity_poly.entity_id
_entity_poly.type
_entity_poly.pdbx_seq_one_letter_code
_entity_poly.pdbx_strand_id
1 'polypeptide(L)'
;MKTPIPLHDVLVELENAGHSELWMASPRGKICFEVHPLDQSQWYLPNIITHDGRTVAHREKRPNGWLLSGDWKNIHCRSGAAAPYDTKFLEEDWRFQLVDMR
;
A
#
# COMPACT_ATOMS: atom_id res chain seq x y z
N MET A 1 -12.05 0.38 18.52
CA MET A 1 -11.15 -0.48 17.70
C MET A 1 -11.60 -0.32 16.25
N LYS A 2 -10.69 -0.09 15.30
CA LYS A 2 -11.05 -0.06 13.87
C LYS A 2 -11.30 -1.50 13.43
N THR A 3 -12.39 -1.76 12.73
CA THR A 3 -12.75 -3.11 12.27
C THR A 3 -11.94 -3.44 11.02
N PRO A 4 -11.20 -4.57 10.98
CA PRO A 4 -10.53 -4.99 9.77
C PRO A 4 -11.53 -5.27 8.65
N ILE A 5 -11.26 -4.73 7.46
CA ILE A 5 -12.12 -4.89 6.28
C ILE A 5 -11.35 -5.55 5.12
N PRO A 6 -12.05 -6.22 4.18
CA PRO A 6 -11.46 -6.76 2.96
C PRO A 6 -10.67 -5.72 2.16
N LEU A 7 -9.67 -6.19 1.39
CA LEU A 7 -8.88 -5.31 0.51
C LEU A 7 -9.76 -4.53 -0.47
N HIS A 8 -10.77 -5.17 -1.05
CA HIS A 8 -11.67 -4.49 -1.99
C HIS A 8 -12.34 -3.28 -1.35
N ASP A 9 -12.90 -3.45 -0.15
CA ASP A 9 -13.58 -2.37 0.58
C ASP A 9 -12.61 -1.25 0.94
N VAL A 10 -11.36 -1.57 1.30
CA VAL A 10 -10.29 -0.56 1.49
C VAL A 10 -10.07 0.25 0.22
N LEU A 11 -9.94 -0.40 -0.94
CA LEU A 11 -9.69 0.28 -2.21
C LEU A 11 -10.85 1.21 -2.58
N VAL A 12 -12.10 0.75 -2.37
CA VAL A 12 -13.30 1.56 -2.60
C VAL A 12 -13.34 2.78 -1.67
N GLU A 13 -13.04 2.61 -0.38
CA GLU A 13 -12.99 3.73 0.56
C GLU A 13 -11.91 4.76 0.15
N LEU A 14 -10.71 4.29 -0.25
CA LEU A 14 -9.62 5.16 -0.68
C LEU A 14 -9.97 5.91 -1.98
N GLU A 15 -10.56 5.24 -2.96
CA GLU A 15 -11.04 5.86 -4.20
C GLU A 15 -12.11 6.92 -3.91
N ASN A 16 -13.09 6.61 -3.07
CA ASN A 16 -14.14 7.55 -2.64
C ASN A 16 -13.58 8.76 -1.88
N ALA A 17 -12.46 8.62 -1.17
CA ALA A 17 -11.79 9.75 -0.54
C ALA A 17 -11.03 10.64 -1.53
N GLY A 18 -10.81 10.19 -2.76
CA GLY A 18 -10.12 10.93 -3.82
C GLY A 18 -8.67 10.52 -4.04
N HIS A 19 -8.24 9.35 -3.56
CA HIS A 19 -6.93 8.82 -3.93
C HIS A 19 -6.97 8.29 -5.36
N SER A 20 -6.19 8.90 -6.26
CA SER A 20 -6.11 8.52 -7.67
C SER A 20 -4.90 7.65 -8.01
N GLU A 21 -3.86 7.69 -7.18
CA GLU A 21 -2.62 6.94 -7.39
C GLU A 21 -2.20 6.26 -6.08
N LEU A 22 -2.20 4.93 -6.11
CA LEU A 22 -1.92 4.08 -4.96
C LEU A 22 -0.91 3.00 -5.35
N TRP A 23 -0.10 2.61 -4.37
CA TRP A 23 0.90 1.56 -4.54
C TRP A 23 0.83 0.54 -3.42
N MET A 24 1.18 -0.69 -3.74
CA MET A 24 1.37 -1.73 -2.75
C MET A 24 2.85 -1.92 -2.43
N ALA A 25 3.15 -1.99 -1.14
CA ALA A 25 4.49 -2.03 -0.57
C ALA A 25 4.58 -3.19 0.41
N SER A 26 5.68 -3.95 0.42
CA SER A 26 5.88 -5.08 1.34
C SER A 26 7.33 -5.08 1.82
N PRO A 27 7.61 -5.42 3.10
CA PRO A 27 8.99 -5.57 3.60
C PRO A 27 9.84 -6.57 2.80
N ARG A 28 9.22 -7.55 2.12
CA ARG A 28 9.93 -8.52 1.28
C ARG A 28 10.12 -8.05 -0.16
N GLY A 29 9.74 -6.82 -0.47
CA GLY A 29 9.70 -6.29 -1.83
C GLY A 29 8.62 -6.96 -2.68
N LYS A 30 8.73 -6.77 -4.00
CA LYS A 30 7.73 -7.23 -4.96
C LYS A 30 7.63 -8.74 -5.14
N ILE A 31 8.65 -9.50 -4.69
CA ILE A 31 8.73 -10.95 -4.92
C ILE A 31 7.48 -11.67 -4.40
N CYS A 32 6.95 -11.26 -3.23
CA CYS A 32 5.74 -11.89 -2.69
C CYS A 32 4.48 -11.62 -3.51
N PHE A 33 4.44 -10.54 -4.29
CA PHE A 33 3.35 -10.22 -5.20
C PHE A 33 3.54 -10.88 -6.56
N GLU A 34 4.77 -10.92 -7.09
CA GLU A 34 5.08 -11.55 -8.38
C GLU A 34 4.88 -13.06 -8.36
N VAL A 35 5.28 -13.73 -7.26
CA VAL A 35 5.14 -15.18 -7.12
C VAL A 35 3.69 -15.58 -6.84
N HIS A 36 2.91 -14.72 -6.17
CA HIS A 36 1.55 -15.00 -5.74
C HIS A 36 0.59 -13.85 -6.05
N PRO A 37 0.38 -13.47 -7.33
CA PRO A 37 -0.35 -12.26 -7.69
C PRO A 37 -1.84 -12.28 -7.31
N LEU A 38 -2.41 -13.47 -7.17
CA LEU A 38 -3.83 -13.65 -6.85
C LEU A 38 -4.05 -14.29 -5.47
N ASP A 39 -2.99 -14.70 -4.78
CA ASP A 39 -3.08 -15.33 -3.45
C ASP A 39 -2.59 -14.35 -2.37
N GLN A 40 -3.50 -13.50 -1.92
CA GLN A 40 -3.23 -12.52 -0.89
C GLN A 40 -2.68 -13.17 0.38
N SER A 41 -3.03 -14.42 0.71
CA SER A 41 -2.59 -15.09 1.95
C SER A 41 -1.05 -15.20 2.04
N GLN A 42 -0.37 -15.23 0.89
CA GLN A 42 1.08 -15.30 0.77
C GLN A 42 1.77 -13.93 0.87
N TRP A 43 1.02 -12.83 0.71
CA TRP A 43 1.58 -11.49 0.77
C TRP A 43 2.10 -11.18 2.17
N TYR A 44 3.37 -10.81 2.29
CA TYR A 44 4.02 -10.60 3.58
C TYR A 44 3.80 -9.16 4.07
N LEU A 45 2.84 -8.95 4.98
CA LEU A 45 2.56 -7.67 5.64
C LEU A 45 2.53 -6.45 4.67
N PRO A 46 1.73 -6.49 3.60
CA PRO A 46 1.65 -5.39 2.66
C PRO A 46 0.99 -4.14 3.26
N ASN A 47 1.42 -2.99 2.75
CA ASN A 47 0.86 -1.66 2.97
C ASN A 47 0.37 -1.09 1.64
N ILE A 48 -0.67 -0.27 1.69
CA ILE A 48 -1.07 0.61 0.60
C ILE A 48 -0.54 2.01 0.91
N ILE A 49 0.21 2.58 -0.03
CA ILE A 49 0.87 3.87 0.10
C ILE A 49 0.42 4.83 -1.01
N THR A 50 0.45 6.13 -0.73
CA THR A 50 0.21 7.23 -1.68
C THR A 50 1.49 7.63 -2.41
N HIS A 51 1.37 8.59 -3.33
CA HIS A 51 2.47 9.09 -4.16
C HIS A 51 3.62 9.64 -3.33
N ASP A 52 3.33 10.29 -2.20
CA ASP A 52 4.34 10.78 -1.27
C ASP A 52 4.87 9.70 -0.29
N GLY A 53 4.59 8.43 -0.56
CA GLY A 53 5.08 7.28 0.22
C GLY A 53 4.36 7.06 1.56
N ARG A 54 3.27 7.78 1.83
CA ARG A 54 2.53 7.66 3.08
C ARG A 54 1.58 6.46 3.07
N THR A 55 1.64 5.65 4.13
CA THR A 55 0.73 4.51 4.32
C THR A 55 -0.69 4.96 4.63
N VAL A 56 -1.63 4.63 3.75
CA VAL A 56 -3.07 4.91 3.92
C VAL A 56 -3.87 3.69 4.34
N ALA A 57 -3.32 2.49 4.14
CA ALA A 57 -3.84 1.26 4.75
C ALA A 57 -2.71 0.25 4.97
N HIS A 58 -2.87 -0.63 5.95
CA HIS A 58 -1.92 -1.70 6.23
C HIS A 58 -2.65 -3.00 6.56
N ARG A 59 -1.98 -4.12 6.29
CA ARG A 59 -2.50 -5.44 6.65
C ARG A 59 -2.19 -5.76 8.11
N GLU A 60 -3.24 -5.96 8.90
CA GLU A 60 -3.14 -6.35 10.31
C GLU A 60 -3.24 -7.88 10.48
N LYS A 61 -4.16 -8.52 9.73
CA LYS A 61 -4.40 -9.97 9.85
C LYS A 61 -4.45 -10.65 8.49
N ARG A 62 -3.79 -11.79 8.37
CA ARG A 62 -3.91 -12.63 7.17
C ARG A 62 -5.23 -13.42 7.17
N PRO A 63 -5.89 -13.63 6.01
CA PRO A 63 -5.59 -12.99 4.74
C PRO A 63 -6.28 -11.62 4.55
N ASN A 64 -7.38 -11.36 5.25
CA ASN A 64 -8.33 -10.32 4.83
C ASN A 64 -8.48 -9.15 5.79
N GLY A 65 -7.65 -9.05 6.82
CA GLY A 65 -7.76 -7.99 7.80
C GLY A 65 -6.91 -6.78 7.43
N TRP A 66 -7.50 -5.81 6.73
CA TRP A 66 -6.87 -4.53 6.45
C TRP A 66 -7.44 -3.42 7.33
N LEU A 67 -6.58 -2.47 7.69
CA LEU A 67 -6.94 -1.29 8.44
C LEU A 67 -6.56 -0.03 7.67
N LEU A 68 -7.51 0.90 7.55
CA LEU A 68 -7.25 2.27 7.11
C LEU A 68 -6.44 3.02 8.18
N SER A 69 -5.38 3.71 7.77
CA SER A 69 -4.51 4.53 8.63
C SER A 69 -5.28 5.66 9.32
N GLY A 70 -4.69 6.38 10.28
CA GLY A 70 -5.39 7.47 11.00
C GLY A 70 -5.86 8.60 10.06
N ASP A 71 -5.01 8.94 9.10
CA ASP A 71 -5.08 10.09 8.22
C ASP A 71 -5.34 9.69 6.75
N TRP A 72 -5.91 8.50 6.55
CA TRP A 72 -6.15 7.93 5.23
C TRP A 72 -7.00 8.83 4.33
N LYS A 73 -7.87 9.70 4.88
CA LYS A 73 -8.68 10.64 4.09
C LYS A 73 -7.94 11.89 3.61
N ASN A 74 -6.74 12.14 4.11
CA ASN A 74 -5.94 13.24 3.58
C ASN A 74 -5.45 12.84 2.19
N ILE A 75 -5.81 13.59 1.16
CA ILE A 75 -5.43 13.32 -0.24
C ILE A 75 -4.30 14.23 -0.73
N HIS A 76 -3.89 15.22 0.08
CA HIS A 76 -2.86 16.16 -0.32
C HIS A 76 -1.48 15.52 -0.17
N CYS A 77 -0.77 15.40 -1.29
CA CYS A 77 0.63 15.03 -1.28
C CYS A 77 1.47 16.14 -0.66
N ARG A 78 2.52 15.76 0.08
CA ARG A 78 3.50 16.71 0.61
C ARG A 78 4.20 17.44 -0.55
N SER A 79 4.37 18.75 -0.39
CA SER A 79 5.12 19.55 -1.37
C SER A 79 6.55 19.03 -1.52
N GLY A 80 7.02 18.87 -2.76
CA GLY A 80 8.35 18.33 -3.06
C GLY A 80 8.48 16.81 -2.91
N ALA A 81 7.39 16.08 -2.63
CA ALA A 81 7.43 14.63 -2.64
C ALA A 81 7.64 14.09 -4.07
N ALA A 82 8.52 13.11 -4.19
CA ALA A 82 8.69 12.32 -5.40
C ALA A 82 7.84 11.06 -5.32
N ALA A 83 7.39 10.55 -6.46
CA ALA A 83 6.66 9.29 -6.52
C ALA A 83 7.53 8.13 -5.99
N PRO A 84 6.95 7.02 -5.49
CA PRO A 84 7.74 5.92 -4.97
C PRO A 84 8.67 5.31 -6.03
N TYR A 85 8.31 5.36 -7.31
CA TYR A 85 9.14 4.88 -8.42
C TYR A 85 10.32 5.81 -8.77
N ASP A 86 10.29 7.07 -8.34
CA ASP A 86 11.40 8.03 -8.52
C ASP A 86 12.39 8.00 -7.36
N THR A 87 12.09 7.23 -6.29
CA THR A 87 12.96 7.14 -5.13
C THR A 87 14.23 6.34 -5.47
N LYS A 88 15.39 6.95 -5.22
CA LYS A 88 16.68 6.24 -5.25
C LYS A 88 16.91 5.58 -3.90
N PHE A 89 17.24 4.29 -3.94
CA PHE A 89 17.55 3.48 -2.75
C PHE A 89 18.64 4.14 -1.89
N LEU A 90 18.34 4.38 -0.62
CA LEU A 90 19.33 4.70 0.41
C LEU A 90 19.68 3.37 1.09
N GLU A 91 20.60 2.63 0.49
CA GLU A 91 21.15 1.34 0.98
C GLU A 91 20.15 0.16 1.12
N GLU A 92 20.69 -1.06 1.03
CA GLU A 92 20.08 -2.28 0.47
C GLU A 92 18.90 -2.93 1.24
N ASP A 93 18.41 -2.36 2.35
CA ASP A 93 17.56 -3.11 3.29
C ASP A 93 16.05 -2.80 3.26
N TRP A 94 15.58 -1.88 2.42
CA TRP A 94 14.17 -1.49 2.39
C TRP A 94 13.58 -1.66 0.99
N ARG A 95 13.14 -2.87 0.70
CA ARG A 95 12.59 -3.24 -0.61
C ARG A 95 11.16 -2.72 -0.76
N PHE A 96 10.97 -1.68 -1.57
CA PHE A 96 9.65 -1.37 -2.14
C PHE A 96 9.73 -1.45 -3.66
N GLN A 97 8.92 -2.32 -4.27
CA GLN A 97 8.62 -2.25 -5.70
C GLN A 97 7.15 -2.67 -5.94
N LEU A 98 6.55 -1.95 -6.88
CA LEU A 98 5.14 -1.87 -7.25
C LEU A 98 4.51 -3.18 -7.74
N VAL A 99 3.19 -3.28 -7.52
CA VAL A 99 2.27 -4.02 -8.42
C VAL A 99 1.55 -2.98 -9.27
N ASP A 100 1.72 -3.05 -10.59
CA ASP A 100 0.93 -2.26 -11.55
C ASP A 100 -0.42 -2.97 -11.74
N MET A 101 -1.52 -2.26 -11.51
CA MET A 101 -2.90 -2.75 -11.73
C MET A 101 -3.44 -2.04 -12.96
N ARG A 102 -2.97 -2.43 -14.15
CA ARG A 102 -3.60 -2.11 -15.43
C ARG A 102 -4.39 -3.30 -15.94
#